data_AF-A0A5U3EQB1-F1
#
_entry.id   AF-A0A5U3EQB1-F1
#
_cell.length_a   1.000
_cell.length_b   1.000
_cell.length_c   1.000
_cell.angle_alpha   90.00
_cell.angle_beta   90.00
_cell.angle_gamma   90.00
#
_symmetry.space_group_name_H-M   'P 1'
#
loop_
_entity.id
_entity.type
_entity.pdbx_description
1 polymer ?
#
loop_
_entity_poly.entity_id
_entity_poly.type
_entity_poly.pdbx_seq_one_letter_code
_entity_poly.pdbx_strand_id
1 'polypeptide(L)'
;MTVPAHAVPIDVKEQGVIWLLPPYSWSIRHIARKLDLSPSVIARWRLELVQKGLLPENEKISSVNGDEWTPERRFSVVLETATLSEMELADYCRRMGLFVEQVKEWRVISIKAHEMKMTENRRADRELREAKSRLRDLEKELQRKDKALAEAAALLMLREKFNALWDNSGGRLTPLPVRQKIISLVSEAIRNGARKTRVCQCIGVSIRTLQRWVDGEVINADQRPNAANRIPRNKLSEAERQQILELCNSPEFASLPPNVIVPTLADKGIYIASESTFYRILKSTNQLTRRTREGQYRRPDALKATAPNRVWSWDISYIPSWIKGQHFYLYMIVDIYSRKIIAAEIFTSESGENAAELLQRAVWNEKCSSRNIVLHSDNGGPMRSYTLLAKMYALGVLSSYSRPRVSNDNPYSESLFRTLKYCPWWPENGFRTIDDVRAWINRFVNWYNLEHKHSGIKYVTPDERHRGLDVKILAARKSVYRQAQKQHPERWSQQLRNWDYIQEVYLNPEKEAA
;
A
#
# COMPACT_ATOMS: atom_id res chain seq x y z
N MET A 1 -63.23 95.93 33.82
CA MET A 1 -63.44 96.37 32.43
C MET A 1 -64.24 95.28 31.73
N THR A 2 -65.57 95.28 31.84
CA THR A 2 -66.52 95.82 30.84
C THR A 2 -66.31 95.27 29.43
N VAL A 3 -67.15 94.31 29.01
CA VAL A 3 -68.06 94.39 27.85
C VAL A 3 -69.23 93.40 28.11
N PRO A 4 -70.51 93.75 27.82
CA PRO A 4 -71.66 92.89 28.11
C PRO A 4 -71.75 91.73 27.12
N ALA A 5 -72.04 90.52 27.60
CA ALA A 5 -72.37 89.41 26.72
C ALA A 5 -73.65 89.76 25.94
N HIS A 6 -73.56 89.83 24.61
CA HIS A 6 -74.71 89.89 23.73
C HIS A 6 -75.74 88.84 24.18
N ALA A 7 -76.96 89.30 24.49
CA ALA A 7 -78.08 88.42 24.75
C ALA A 7 -78.36 87.62 23.48
N VAL A 8 -78.20 86.30 23.54
CA VAL A 8 -78.50 85.41 22.42
C VAL A 8 -79.99 85.52 22.09
N PRO A 9 -80.38 85.72 20.82
CA PRO A 9 -81.78 85.73 20.40
C PRO A 9 -82.51 84.45 20.85
N ILE A 10 -83.76 84.60 21.29
CA ILE A 10 -84.55 83.52 21.92
C ILE A 10 -84.77 82.34 20.97
N ASP A 11 -84.99 82.63 19.69
CA ASP A 11 -85.14 81.67 18.59
C ASP A 11 -83.88 80.80 18.40
N VAL A 12 -82.70 81.40 18.51
CA VAL A 12 -81.41 80.67 18.41
C VAL A 12 -81.20 79.77 19.63
N LYS A 13 -81.63 80.22 20.83
CA LYS A 13 -81.59 79.39 22.05
C LYS A 13 -82.54 78.20 21.97
N GLU A 14 -83.76 78.39 21.48
CA GLU A 14 -84.75 77.31 21.31
C GLU A 14 -84.25 76.25 20.33
N GLN A 15 -83.70 76.66 19.18
CA GLN A 15 -83.13 75.73 18.20
C GLN A 15 -81.97 74.91 18.78
N GLY A 16 -81.08 75.56 19.53
CA GLY A 16 -79.96 74.88 20.20
C GLY A 16 -80.42 73.90 21.29
N VAL A 17 -81.49 74.22 22.00
CA VAL A 17 -82.12 73.33 22.99
C VAL A 17 -82.80 72.14 22.34
N ILE A 18 -83.51 72.33 21.21
CA ILE A 18 -84.10 71.23 20.44
C ILE A 18 -83.03 70.25 19.97
N TRP A 19 -81.88 70.76 19.50
CA TRP A 19 -80.77 69.90 19.08
C TRP A 19 -80.05 69.21 20.23
N LEU A 20 -80.15 69.73 21.47
CA LEU A 20 -79.65 69.06 22.67
C LEU A 20 -80.55 67.93 23.15
N LEU A 21 -81.84 67.95 22.79
CA LEU A 21 -82.83 66.95 23.18
C LEU A 21 -83.00 65.85 22.10
N PRO A 22 -83.53 64.67 22.45
CA PRO A 22 -83.93 63.68 21.47
C PRO A 22 -85.01 64.25 20.52
N PRO A 23 -85.00 63.89 19.23
CA PRO A 23 -84.21 62.82 18.61
C PRO A 23 -82.82 63.22 18.11
N TYR A 24 -82.43 64.49 18.17
CA TYR A 24 -81.17 64.97 17.58
C TYR A 24 -79.94 64.67 18.45
N SER A 25 -80.00 65.01 19.75
CA SER A 25 -78.94 64.72 20.73
C SER A 25 -77.52 65.13 20.30
N TRP A 26 -77.37 66.27 19.62
CA TRP A 26 -76.09 66.72 19.09
C TRP A 26 -75.12 67.13 20.19
N SER A 27 -73.81 66.89 19.96
CA SER A 27 -72.77 67.28 20.91
C SER A 27 -72.65 68.81 21.05
N ILE A 28 -72.31 69.27 22.26
CA ILE A 28 -72.11 70.71 22.57
C ILE A 28 -71.19 71.39 21.55
N ARG A 29 -70.09 70.74 21.14
CA ARG A 29 -69.14 71.29 20.15
C ARG A 29 -69.72 71.38 18.74
N HIS A 30 -70.59 70.44 18.36
CA HIS A 30 -71.23 70.45 17.05
C HIS A 30 -72.27 71.58 16.95
N ILE A 31 -73.10 71.74 17.98
CA ILE A 31 -74.10 72.82 18.07
C ILE A 31 -73.41 74.19 18.13
N ALA A 32 -72.36 74.33 18.93
CA ALA A 32 -71.56 75.55 19.03
C ALA A 32 -71.03 76.01 17.67
N ARG A 33 -70.51 75.08 16.86
CA ARG A 33 -70.00 75.39 15.52
C ARG A 33 -71.11 75.71 14.52
N LYS A 34 -72.30 75.13 14.67
CA LYS A 34 -73.44 75.35 13.77
C LYS A 34 -74.18 76.66 14.01
N LEU A 35 -74.25 77.09 15.26
CA LEU A 35 -74.88 78.36 15.66
C LEU A 35 -73.87 79.51 15.79
N ASP A 36 -72.59 79.24 15.54
CA ASP A 36 -71.45 80.17 15.74
C ASP A 36 -71.42 80.79 17.15
N LEU A 37 -71.66 79.95 18.16
CA LEU A 37 -71.68 80.34 19.56
C LEU A 37 -70.57 79.64 20.34
N SER A 38 -70.12 80.27 21.43
CA SER A 38 -69.13 79.64 22.31
C SER A 38 -69.67 78.33 22.90
N PRO A 39 -68.88 77.24 22.93
CA PRO A 39 -69.29 75.97 23.55
C PRO A 39 -69.77 76.11 25.01
N SER A 40 -69.26 77.12 25.71
CA SER A 40 -69.62 77.49 27.08
C SER A 40 -71.10 77.88 27.21
N VAL A 41 -71.67 78.54 26.19
CA VAL A 41 -73.07 78.99 26.17
C VAL A 41 -74.00 77.79 26.02
N ILE A 42 -73.68 76.88 25.09
CA ILE A 42 -74.45 75.65 24.86
C ILE A 42 -74.36 74.72 26.08
N ALA A 43 -73.18 74.65 26.73
CA ALA A 43 -73.00 73.90 27.97
C ALA A 43 -73.91 74.42 29.11
N ARG A 44 -74.14 75.74 29.17
CA ARG A 44 -75.05 76.35 30.13
C ARG A 44 -76.51 75.99 29.86
N TRP A 45 -76.94 76.00 28.60
CA TRP A 45 -78.30 75.55 28.24
C TRP A 45 -78.52 74.07 28.57
N ARG A 46 -77.51 73.24 28.34
CA ARG A 46 -77.55 71.83 28.75
C ARG A 46 -77.71 71.70 30.27
N LEU A 47 -76.97 72.47 31.07
CA LEU A 47 -77.11 72.51 32.52
C LEU A 47 -78.52 72.93 32.97
N GLU A 48 -79.11 73.94 32.32
CA GLU A 48 -80.50 74.34 32.59
C GLU A 48 -81.49 73.20 32.30
N LEU A 49 -81.28 72.44 31.23
CA LEU A 49 -82.12 71.28 30.90
C LEU A 49 -81.92 70.11 31.87
N VAL A 50 -80.70 69.91 32.36
CA VAL A 50 -80.39 68.92 33.40
C VAL A 50 -81.09 69.27 34.72
N GLN A 51 -81.02 70.54 35.14
CA GLN A 51 -81.74 71.02 36.33
C GLN A 51 -83.27 70.90 36.21
N LYS A 52 -83.80 71.04 34.99
CA LYS A 52 -85.22 70.81 34.70
C LYS A 52 -85.60 69.32 34.56
N GLY A 53 -84.63 68.39 34.74
CA GLY A 53 -84.85 66.95 34.65
C GLY A 53 -85.09 66.43 33.22
N LEU A 54 -84.87 67.27 32.19
CA LEU A 54 -85.10 66.93 30.79
C LEU A 54 -83.87 66.29 30.13
N LEU A 55 -82.71 66.34 30.79
CA LEU A 55 -81.46 65.68 30.36
C LEU A 55 -80.72 65.10 31.58
N PRO A 56 -80.02 63.95 31.44
CA PRO A 56 -79.23 63.38 32.52
C PRO A 56 -77.92 64.15 32.78
N GLU A 57 -77.55 64.22 34.05
CA GLU A 57 -76.39 64.92 34.60
C GLU A 57 -75.10 64.13 34.29
N ASN A 58 -74.50 64.36 33.12
CA ASN A 58 -73.27 63.64 32.74
C ASN A 58 -72.04 64.23 33.44
N GLU A 59 -71.57 63.53 34.48
CA GLU A 59 -70.22 63.66 35.01
C GLU A 59 -69.17 63.11 34.04
N LYS A 60 -68.00 63.74 34.08
CA LYS A 60 -66.85 63.45 33.25
C LYS A 60 -66.30 62.05 33.53
N ILE A 61 -66.04 61.36 32.42
CA ILE A 61 -65.40 60.05 32.33
C ILE A 61 -63.99 60.12 32.92
N SER A 62 -63.84 59.59 34.14
CA SER A 62 -62.61 58.98 34.64
C SER A 62 -63.00 57.92 35.67
N SER A 63 -62.84 56.65 35.29
CA SER A 63 -62.76 55.41 36.10
C SER A 63 -62.98 55.60 37.61
N VAL A 64 -64.00 55.02 38.24
CA VAL A 64 -64.21 53.58 38.53
C VAL A 64 -65.68 53.44 39.00
N ASN A 65 -66.55 52.71 38.30
CA ASN A 65 -66.90 51.32 38.65
C ASN A 65 -66.53 50.37 37.51
N GLY A 66 -65.38 49.74 37.65
CA GLY A 66 -64.80 48.81 36.69
C GLY A 66 -65.39 47.40 36.72
N ASP A 67 -66.71 47.23 36.91
CA ASP A 67 -67.30 45.89 37.06
C ASP A 67 -68.65 45.65 36.36
N GLU A 68 -69.16 46.60 35.58
CA GLU A 68 -70.39 46.35 34.79
C GLU A 68 -70.12 45.92 33.34
N TRP A 69 -68.91 46.15 32.82
CA TRP A 69 -68.59 45.86 31.41
C TRP A 69 -67.27 45.10 31.27
N THR A 70 -67.23 43.86 31.77
CA THR A 70 -66.14 42.90 31.51
C THR A 70 -66.03 42.58 30.01
N PRO A 71 -64.89 42.08 29.51
CA PRO A 71 -64.77 41.60 28.12
C PRO A 71 -65.88 40.63 27.73
N GLU A 72 -66.30 39.77 28.67
CA GLU A 72 -67.41 38.82 28.51
C GLU A 72 -68.75 39.56 28.36
N ARG A 73 -69.01 40.57 29.19
CA ARG A 73 -70.25 41.34 29.14
C ARG A 73 -70.36 42.23 27.90
N ARG A 74 -69.24 42.82 27.46
CA ARG A 74 -69.15 43.55 26.19
C ARG A 74 -69.39 42.61 25.01
N PHE A 75 -68.85 41.40 25.07
CA PHE A 75 -69.08 40.37 24.06
C PHE A 75 -70.55 39.88 24.06
N SER A 76 -71.18 39.70 25.22
CA SER A 76 -72.61 39.38 25.33
C SER A 76 -73.49 40.45 24.69
N VAL A 77 -73.21 41.73 24.92
CA VAL A 77 -73.95 42.82 24.25
C VAL A 77 -73.76 42.78 22.75
N VAL A 78 -72.54 42.55 22.26
CA VAL A 78 -72.28 42.41 20.81
C VAL A 78 -73.07 41.23 20.21
N LEU A 79 -73.27 40.13 20.96
CA LEU A 79 -74.09 38.99 20.54
C LEU A 79 -75.58 39.30 20.54
N GLU A 80 -76.11 39.87 21.63
CA GLU A 80 -77.53 40.21 21.78
C GLU A 80 -77.97 41.26 20.73
N THR A 81 -77.06 42.13 20.33
CA THR A 81 -77.31 43.18 19.34
C THR A 81 -77.01 42.76 17.89
N ALA A 82 -76.47 41.56 17.66
CA ALA A 82 -76.03 41.11 16.34
C ALA A 82 -77.18 40.95 15.32
N THR A 83 -78.38 40.66 15.80
CA THR A 83 -79.59 40.42 14.97
C THR A 83 -80.60 41.55 15.00
N LEU A 84 -80.33 42.63 15.76
CA LEU A 84 -81.24 43.76 15.88
C LEU A 84 -81.11 44.70 14.68
N SER A 85 -82.23 45.24 14.19
CA SER A 85 -82.22 46.32 13.22
C SER A 85 -81.63 47.61 13.83
N GLU A 86 -81.23 48.60 13.01
CA GLU A 86 -80.63 49.84 13.53
C GLU A 86 -81.56 50.60 14.50
N MET A 87 -82.87 50.46 14.32
CA MET A 87 -83.89 51.08 15.16
C MET A 87 -84.03 50.36 16.51
N GLU A 88 -84.00 49.03 16.50
CA GLU A 88 -84.02 48.19 17.71
C GLU A 88 -82.69 48.25 18.48
N LEU A 89 -81.57 48.38 17.78
CA LEU A 89 -80.25 48.61 18.35
C LEU A 89 -80.21 49.91 19.15
N ALA A 90 -80.79 50.98 18.61
CA ALA A 90 -80.88 52.27 19.29
C ALA A 90 -81.80 52.22 20.51
N ASP A 91 -82.88 51.44 20.48
CA ASP A 91 -83.75 51.19 21.64
C ASP A 91 -83.06 50.36 22.72
N TYR A 92 -82.36 49.29 22.33
CA TYR A 92 -81.58 48.46 23.24
C TYR A 92 -80.45 49.25 23.90
N CYS A 93 -79.70 50.04 23.12
CA CYS A 93 -78.66 50.94 23.61
C CYS A 93 -79.22 51.96 24.62
N ARG A 94 -80.42 52.51 24.37
CA ARG A 94 -81.11 53.40 25.31
C ARG A 94 -81.49 52.73 26.63
N ARG A 95 -81.97 51.48 26.58
CA ARG A 95 -82.32 50.70 27.78
C ARG A 95 -81.11 50.29 28.61
N MET A 96 -79.99 50.01 27.95
CA MET A 96 -78.76 49.52 28.57
C MET A 96 -77.74 50.64 28.87
N GLY A 97 -78.06 51.91 28.57
CA GLY A 97 -77.18 53.05 28.83
C GLY A 97 -75.92 53.11 27.94
N LEU A 98 -75.98 52.56 26.73
CA LEU A 98 -74.87 52.44 25.79
C LEU A 98 -75.05 53.36 24.57
N PHE A 99 -73.95 53.71 23.92
CA PHE A 99 -73.98 54.37 22.61
C PHE A 99 -73.84 53.35 21.47
N VAL A 100 -74.55 53.57 20.36
CA VAL A 100 -74.52 52.67 19.19
C VAL A 100 -73.09 52.52 18.64
N GLU A 101 -72.30 53.59 18.67
CA GLU A 101 -70.89 53.61 18.28
C GLU A 101 -70.02 52.71 19.17
N GLN A 102 -70.30 52.64 20.48
CA GLN A 102 -69.55 51.78 21.41
C GLN A 102 -69.77 50.30 21.11
N VAL A 103 -71.01 49.91 20.80
CA VAL A 103 -71.35 48.53 20.41
C VAL A 103 -70.68 48.17 19.07
N LYS A 104 -70.65 49.11 18.11
CA LYS A 104 -69.94 48.94 16.82
C LYS A 104 -68.43 48.80 17.01
N GLU A 105 -67.81 49.62 17.87
CA GLU A 105 -66.38 49.52 18.20
C GLU A 105 -66.03 48.19 18.90
N TRP A 106 -66.85 47.76 19.86
CA TRP A 106 -66.63 46.48 20.55
C TRP A 106 -66.77 45.28 19.60
N ARG A 107 -67.67 45.36 18.63
CA ARG A 107 -67.78 44.35 17.56
C ARG A 107 -66.51 44.27 16.73
N VAL A 108 -65.97 45.42 16.30
CA VAL A 108 -64.72 45.47 15.51
C VAL A 108 -63.53 44.95 16.31
N ILE A 109 -63.40 45.34 17.58
CA ILE A 109 -62.32 44.88 18.46
C ILE A 109 -62.40 43.36 18.69
N SER A 110 -63.60 42.82 18.91
CA SER A 110 -63.80 41.38 19.12
C SER A 110 -63.43 40.56 17.88
N ILE A 111 -63.79 41.03 16.68
CA ILE A 111 -63.41 40.39 15.41
C ILE A 111 -61.89 40.42 15.24
N LYS A 112 -61.25 41.59 15.45
CA LYS A 112 -59.81 41.78 15.24
C LYS A 112 -58.96 40.97 16.23
N ALA A 113 -59.39 40.86 17.50
CA ALA A 113 -58.72 40.05 18.51
C ALA A 113 -58.80 38.56 18.18
N HIS A 114 -59.94 38.09 17.66
CA HIS A 114 -60.10 36.71 17.21
C HIS A 114 -59.23 36.42 15.97
N GLU A 115 -59.15 37.35 15.02
CA GLU A 115 -58.27 37.24 13.83
C GLU A 115 -56.78 37.21 14.20
N MET A 116 -56.32 38.07 15.12
CA MET A 116 -54.93 38.07 15.58
C MET A 116 -54.55 36.76 16.28
N LYS A 117 -55.37 36.29 17.23
CA LYS A 117 -55.13 35.01 17.92
C LYS A 117 -55.15 33.80 16.96
N MET A 118 -56.05 33.82 15.96
CA MET A 118 -56.10 32.80 14.91
C MET A 118 -54.84 32.81 14.02
N THR A 119 -54.30 33.99 13.68
CA THR A 119 -53.08 34.11 12.87
C THR A 119 -51.82 33.71 13.65
N GLU A 120 -51.72 34.07 14.93
CA GLU A 120 -50.65 33.62 15.82
C GLU A 120 -50.68 32.09 16.02
N ASN A 121 -51.84 31.50 16.31
CA ASN A 121 -51.98 30.05 16.42
C ASN A 121 -51.61 29.34 15.12
N ARG A 122 -52.01 29.86 13.96
CA ARG A 122 -51.63 29.29 12.65
C ARG A 122 -50.12 29.38 12.39
N ARG A 123 -49.45 30.45 12.84
CA ARG A 123 -47.99 30.58 12.74
C ARG A 123 -47.27 29.60 13.67
N ALA A 124 -47.68 29.52 14.93
CA ALA A 124 -47.13 28.58 15.91
C ALA A 124 -47.32 27.11 15.48
N ASP A 125 -48.50 26.76 14.96
CA ASP A 125 -48.76 25.41 14.42
C ASP A 125 -47.89 25.08 13.21
N ARG A 126 -47.61 26.08 12.36
CA ARG A 126 -46.73 25.90 11.20
C ARG A 126 -45.28 25.67 11.64
N GLU A 127 -44.77 26.49 12.55
CA GLU A 127 -43.42 26.33 13.11
C GLU A 127 -43.24 24.99 13.82
N LEU A 128 -44.24 24.56 14.59
CA LEU A 128 -44.23 23.26 15.26
C LEU A 128 -44.22 22.09 14.26
N ARG A 129 -44.96 22.20 13.16
CA ARG A 129 -44.96 21.18 12.08
C ARG A 129 -43.60 21.13 11.38
N GLU A 130 -43.02 22.29 11.06
CA GLU A 130 -41.70 22.38 10.43
C GLU A 130 -40.59 21.81 11.34
N ALA A 131 -40.60 22.13 12.64
CA ALA A 131 -39.68 21.57 13.63
C ALA A 131 -39.83 20.04 13.78
N LYS A 132 -41.07 19.53 13.85
CA LYS A 132 -41.33 18.08 13.88
C LYS A 132 -40.91 17.37 12.59
N SER A 133 -40.99 18.04 11.44
CA SER A 133 -40.45 17.49 10.18
C SER A 133 -38.93 17.39 10.24
N ARG A 134 -38.26 18.48 10.63
CA ARG A 134 -36.79 18.53 10.75
C ARG A 134 -36.25 17.48 11.72
N LEU A 135 -36.89 17.29 12.87
CA LEU A 135 -36.50 16.24 13.82
C LEU A 135 -36.58 14.84 13.19
N ARG A 136 -37.68 14.51 12.51
CA ARG A 136 -37.82 13.23 11.80
C ARG A 136 -36.80 13.05 10.70
N ASP A 137 -36.44 14.11 9.99
CA ASP A 137 -35.45 14.05 8.92
C ASP A 137 -34.03 13.86 9.48
N LEU A 138 -33.69 14.55 10.58
CA LEU A 138 -32.43 14.37 11.31
C LEU A 138 -32.31 12.97 11.93
N GLU A 139 -33.38 12.43 12.53
CA GLU A 139 -33.40 11.06 13.05
C GLU A 139 -33.13 10.03 11.95
N LYS A 140 -33.76 10.19 10.77
CA LYS A 140 -33.50 9.34 9.61
C LYS A 140 -32.05 9.46 9.13
N GLU A 141 -31.49 10.67 9.13
CA GLU A 141 -30.10 10.90 8.73
C GLU A 141 -29.12 10.25 9.71
N LEU A 142 -29.38 10.37 11.01
CA LEU A 142 -28.58 9.75 12.07
C LEU A 142 -28.61 8.22 11.95
N GLN A 143 -29.78 7.62 11.78
CA GLN A 143 -29.90 6.17 11.55
C GLN A 143 -29.17 5.70 10.28
N ARG A 144 -29.18 6.51 9.21
CA ARG A 144 -28.43 6.21 7.98
C ARG A 144 -26.92 6.25 8.23
N LYS A 145 -26.43 7.25 8.98
CA LYS A 145 -25.01 7.41 9.32
C LYS A 145 -24.52 6.29 10.26
N ASP A 146 -25.29 5.94 11.28
CA ASP A 146 -24.95 4.85 12.20
C ASP A 146 -24.87 3.51 11.48
N LYS A 147 -25.81 3.24 10.55
CA LYS A 147 -25.76 2.04 9.72
C LYS A 147 -24.52 2.00 8.80
N ALA A 148 -24.13 3.14 8.26
CA ALA A 148 -22.92 3.24 7.44
C ALA A 148 -21.64 3.05 8.26
N LEU A 149 -21.60 3.59 9.49
CA LEU A 149 -20.48 3.39 10.43
C LEU A 149 -20.35 1.93 10.86
N ALA A 150 -21.46 1.27 11.19
CA ALA A 150 -21.47 -0.16 11.53
C ALA A 150 -20.95 -1.01 10.35
N GLU A 151 -21.40 -0.74 9.12
CA GLU A 151 -20.92 -1.41 7.91
C GLU A 151 -19.40 -1.18 7.70
N ALA A 152 -18.91 0.05 7.88
CA ALA A 152 -17.49 0.35 7.74
C ALA A 152 -16.62 -0.37 8.79
N ALA A 153 -17.04 -0.35 10.07
CA ALA A 153 -16.34 -1.03 11.16
C ALA A 153 -16.29 -2.54 10.95
N ALA A 154 -17.42 -3.14 10.56
CA ALA A 154 -17.49 -4.58 10.28
C ALA A 154 -16.58 -5.00 9.11
N LEU A 155 -16.48 -4.19 8.05
CA LEU A 155 -15.58 -4.47 6.92
C LEU A 155 -14.10 -4.33 7.29
N LEU A 156 -13.73 -3.36 8.12
CA LEU A 156 -12.34 -3.20 8.59
C LEU A 156 -11.89 -4.41 9.42
N MET A 157 -12.70 -4.80 10.40
CA MET A 157 -12.41 -5.98 11.24
C MET A 157 -12.32 -7.27 10.42
N LEU A 158 -13.23 -7.44 9.45
CA LEU A 158 -13.20 -8.58 8.54
C LEU A 158 -11.89 -8.61 7.75
N ARG A 159 -11.44 -7.48 7.21
CA ARG A 159 -10.23 -7.40 6.39
C ARG A 159 -8.99 -7.79 7.18
N GLU A 160 -8.87 -7.29 8.40
CA GLU A 160 -7.75 -7.60 9.29
C GLU A 160 -7.70 -9.10 9.62
N LYS A 161 -8.84 -9.66 10.07
CA LYS A 161 -8.97 -11.10 10.38
C LYS A 161 -8.74 -11.99 9.15
N PHE A 162 -9.21 -11.56 7.98
CA PHE A 162 -9.05 -12.31 6.72
C PHE A 162 -7.58 -12.32 6.27
N ASN A 163 -6.89 -11.18 6.31
CA ASN A 163 -5.48 -11.09 5.93
C ASN A 163 -4.57 -11.94 6.84
N ALA A 164 -4.91 -12.06 8.13
CA ALA A 164 -4.19 -12.95 9.05
C ALA A 164 -4.37 -14.45 8.73
N LEU A 165 -5.45 -14.82 8.05
CA LEU A 165 -5.77 -16.21 7.67
C LEU A 165 -5.38 -16.55 6.23
N TRP A 166 -5.34 -15.55 5.35
CA TRP A 166 -5.24 -15.74 3.91
C TRP A 166 -3.95 -15.12 3.37
N ASP A 167 -2.96 -15.99 3.12
CA ASP A 167 -1.72 -15.58 2.46
C ASP A 167 -1.93 -15.52 0.93
N ASN A 168 -1.48 -14.43 0.30
CA ASN A 168 -1.89 -13.96 -1.04
C ASN A 168 -1.35 -14.80 -2.22
N SER A 169 -1.17 -16.10 -2.04
CA SER A 169 -0.66 -17.02 -3.05
C SER A 169 -1.81 -17.56 -3.92
N GLY A 170 -2.11 -16.82 -4.98
CA GLY A 170 -3.14 -17.16 -5.96
C GLY A 170 -3.01 -18.59 -6.51
N GLY A 171 -4.15 -19.30 -6.58
CA GLY A 171 -4.27 -20.56 -7.33
C GLY A 171 -4.39 -21.86 -6.51
N ARG A 172 -4.38 -21.82 -5.16
CA ARG A 172 -4.49 -23.06 -4.36
C ARG A 172 -5.92 -23.56 -4.14
N LEU A 173 -6.02 -24.87 -3.95
CA LEU A 173 -7.16 -25.57 -3.37
C LEU A 173 -7.53 -24.90 -2.05
N THR A 174 -8.80 -24.64 -1.77
CA THR A 174 -9.26 -24.10 -0.48
C THR A 174 -9.69 -25.26 0.41
N PRO A 175 -8.90 -25.67 1.42
CA PRO A 175 -9.27 -26.78 2.29
C PRO A 175 -10.54 -26.48 3.08
N LEU A 176 -11.29 -27.53 3.45
CA LEU A 176 -12.53 -27.40 4.21
C LEU A 176 -12.38 -26.57 5.51
N PRO A 177 -11.32 -26.73 6.33
CA PRO A 177 -11.13 -25.92 7.54
C PRO A 177 -10.97 -24.43 7.26
N VAL A 178 -10.38 -24.08 6.12
CA VAL A 178 -10.20 -22.67 5.71
C VAL A 178 -11.53 -22.08 5.26
N ARG A 179 -12.35 -22.84 4.51
CA ARG A 179 -13.70 -22.40 4.13
C ARG A 179 -14.59 -22.14 5.34
N GLN A 180 -14.55 -23.03 6.34
CA GLN A 180 -15.31 -22.87 7.59
C GLN A 180 -14.97 -21.56 8.30
N LYS A 181 -13.68 -21.22 8.43
CA LYS A 181 -13.23 -19.96 9.03
C LYS A 181 -13.62 -18.73 8.21
N ILE A 182 -13.54 -18.80 6.89
CA ILE A 182 -13.96 -17.68 6.03
C ILE A 182 -15.46 -17.45 6.17
N ILE A 183 -16.27 -18.51 6.18
CA ILE A 183 -17.72 -18.42 6.31
C ILE A 183 -18.12 -17.89 7.69
N SER A 184 -17.44 -18.29 8.76
CA SER A 184 -17.71 -17.75 10.10
C SER A 184 -17.43 -16.25 10.17
N LEU A 185 -16.31 -15.79 9.60
CA LEU A 185 -15.97 -14.36 9.52
C LEU A 185 -16.96 -13.56 8.66
N VAL A 186 -17.41 -14.12 7.54
CA VAL A 186 -18.42 -13.50 6.68
C VAL A 186 -19.75 -13.37 7.43
N SER A 187 -20.17 -14.41 8.14
CA SER A 187 -21.39 -14.39 8.96
C SER A 187 -21.30 -13.41 10.13
N GLU A 188 -20.14 -13.29 10.76
CA GLU A 188 -19.87 -12.28 11.81
C GLU A 188 -19.98 -10.86 11.25
N ALA A 189 -19.36 -10.58 10.11
CA ALA A 189 -19.41 -9.27 9.47
C ALA A 189 -20.83 -8.86 9.05
N ILE A 190 -21.62 -9.81 8.51
CA ILE A 190 -23.02 -9.57 8.15
C ILE A 190 -23.87 -9.28 9.40
N ARG A 191 -23.65 -10.00 10.50
CA ARG A 191 -24.33 -9.78 11.78
C ARG A 191 -24.03 -8.40 12.35
N ASN A 192 -22.80 -7.91 12.15
CA ASN A 192 -22.37 -6.57 12.56
C ASN A 192 -22.83 -5.45 11.61
N GLY A 193 -23.71 -5.74 10.64
CA GLY A 193 -24.37 -4.74 9.81
C GLY A 193 -23.78 -4.55 8.41
N ALA A 194 -22.74 -5.31 8.02
CA ALA A 194 -22.18 -5.22 6.67
C ALA A 194 -23.05 -5.91 5.62
N ARG A 195 -23.18 -5.30 4.43
CA ARG A 195 -23.88 -5.95 3.31
C ARG A 195 -23.02 -7.08 2.74
N LYS A 196 -23.67 -8.22 2.43
CA LYS A 196 -23.03 -9.40 1.82
C LYS A 196 -22.19 -9.06 0.57
N THR A 197 -22.66 -8.12 -0.26
CA THR A 197 -21.94 -7.65 -1.45
C THR A 197 -20.61 -6.97 -1.10
N ARG A 198 -20.60 -6.07 -0.11
CA ARG A 198 -19.41 -5.36 0.36
C ARG A 198 -18.43 -6.30 1.05
N VAL A 199 -18.94 -7.24 1.84
CA VAL A 199 -18.15 -8.30 2.50
C VAL A 199 -17.40 -9.13 1.45
N CYS A 200 -18.10 -9.62 0.42
CA CYS A 200 -17.51 -10.38 -0.68
C CYS A 200 -16.45 -9.57 -1.47
N GLN A 201 -16.72 -8.29 -1.75
CA GLN A 201 -15.75 -7.39 -2.39
C GLN A 201 -14.50 -7.21 -1.54
N CYS A 202 -14.65 -7.07 -0.22
CA CYS A 202 -13.54 -6.84 0.70
C CYS A 202 -12.55 -8.01 0.77
N ILE A 203 -13.03 -9.25 0.66
CA ILE A 203 -12.21 -10.47 0.72
C ILE A 203 -11.82 -11.01 -0.67
N GLY A 204 -12.27 -10.38 -1.75
CA GLY A 204 -11.96 -10.81 -3.12
C GLY A 204 -12.63 -12.12 -3.55
N VAL A 205 -13.69 -12.56 -2.86
CA VAL A 205 -14.44 -13.80 -3.19
C VAL A 205 -15.80 -13.45 -3.77
N SER A 206 -16.13 -13.97 -4.94
CA SER A 206 -17.43 -13.72 -5.56
C SER A 206 -18.59 -14.30 -4.71
N ILE A 207 -19.75 -13.63 -4.74
CA ILE A 207 -20.96 -14.09 -4.04
C ILE A 207 -21.34 -15.51 -4.47
N ARG A 208 -21.22 -15.82 -5.77
CA ARG A 208 -21.49 -17.15 -6.33
C ARG A 208 -20.53 -18.21 -5.78
N THR A 209 -19.26 -17.86 -5.58
CA THR A 209 -18.27 -18.77 -4.99
C THR A 209 -18.63 -19.09 -3.54
N LEU A 210 -18.99 -18.07 -2.75
CA LEU A 210 -19.41 -18.24 -1.37
C LEU A 210 -20.70 -19.08 -1.27
N GLN A 211 -21.67 -18.84 -2.15
CA GLN A 211 -22.88 -19.66 -2.25
C GLN A 211 -22.56 -21.11 -2.66
N ARG A 212 -21.58 -21.36 -3.52
CA ARG A 212 -21.14 -22.72 -3.84
C ARG A 212 -20.47 -23.44 -2.67
N TRP A 213 -19.86 -22.69 -1.75
CA TRP A 213 -19.27 -23.27 -0.54
C TRP A 213 -20.31 -23.65 0.50
N VAL A 214 -21.52 -23.09 0.44
CA VAL A 214 -22.58 -23.23 1.45
C VAL A 214 -23.85 -23.75 0.79
N ASP A 215 -24.21 -25.00 1.08
CA ASP A 215 -25.50 -25.56 0.69
C ASP A 215 -26.37 -25.72 1.95
N GLY A 216 -27.32 -24.81 2.14
CA GLY A 216 -28.06 -24.68 3.39
C GLY A 216 -27.15 -24.33 4.58
N GLU A 217 -27.10 -25.22 5.59
CA GLU A 217 -26.18 -25.11 6.75
C GLU A 217 -24.87 -25.87 6.56
N VAL A 218 -24.72 -26.60 5.45
CA VAL A 218 -23.57 -27.49 5.22
C VAL A 218 -22.50 -26.77 4.40
N ILE A 219 -21.27 -26.79 4.92
CA ILE A 219 -20.10 -26.23 4.24
C ILE A 219 -19.42 -27.33 3.42
N ASN A 220 -19.43 -27.19 2.09
CA ASN A 220 -18.92 -28.19 1.18
C ASN A 220 -17.40 -28.11 1.02
N ALA A 221 -16.75 -29.27 0.97
CA ALA A 221 -15.33 -29.40 0.65
C ALA A 221 -15.03 -29.02 -0.80
N ASP A 222 -13.77 -28.75 -1.12
CA ASP A 222 -13.35 -28.54 -2.50
C ASP A 222 -13.46 -29.86 -3.27
N GLN A 223 -14.29 -29.90 -4.31
CA GLN A 223 -14.51 -31.09 -5.12
C GLN A 223 -13.51 -31.21 -6.28
N ARG A 224 -12.63 -30.23 -6.48
CA ARG A 224 -11.53 -30.30 -7.48
C ARG A 224 -10.66 -31.57 -7.37
N PRO A 225 -10.34 -32.11 -6.17
CA PRO A 225 -9.58 -33.36 -6.03
C PRO A 225 -10.40 -34.60 -6.40
N ASN A 226 -11.73 -34.53 -6.28
CA ASN A 226 -12.66 -35.64 -6.54
C ASN A 226 -13.27 -35.56 -7.94
N ALA A 227 -12.90 -34.55 -8.74
CA ALA A 227 -13.35 -34.45 -10.11
C ALA A 227 -12.83 -35.66 -10.88
N ALA A 228 -13.74 -36.44 -11.49
CA ALA A 228 -13.37 -37.55 -12.34
C ALA A 228 -12.38 -37.04 -13.40
N ASN A 229 -11.13 -37.51 -13.33
CA ASN A 229 -10.09 -37.12 -14.27
C ASN A 229 -10.55 -37.47 -15.67
N ARG A 230 -10.95 -36.46 -16.45
CA ARG A 230 -11.25 -36.66 -17.87
C ARG A 230 -9.97 -37.14 -18.54
N ILE A 231 -9.97 -38.39 -18.98
CA ILE A 231 -8.85 -38.93 -19.74
C ILE A 231 -8.79 -38.14 -21.06
N PRO A 232 -7.67 -37.47 -21.36
CA PRO A 232 -7.53 -36.75 -22.62
C PRO A 232 -7.69 -37.73 -23.79
N ARG A 233 -8.41 -37.34 -24.85
CA ARG A 233 -8.60 -38.17 -26.05
C ARG A 233 -7.28 -38.63 -26.68
N ASN A 234 -6.22 -37.85 -26.48
CA ASN A 234 -4.90 -38.02 -27.08
C ASN A 234 -3.97 -38.86 -26.17
N LYS A 235 -4.51 -39.46 -25.09
CA LYS A 235 -3.73 -40.32 -24.20
C LYS A 235 -3.51 -41.64 -24.90
N LEU A 236 -2.24 -41.98 -25.15
CA LEU A 236 -1.85 -43.29 -25.67
C LEU A 236 -2.40 -44.41 -24.79
N SER A 237 -2.92 -45.43 -25.45
CA SER A 237 -3.30 -46.70 -24.85
C SER A 237 -2.07 -47.41 -24.27
N GLU A 238 -2.33 -48.39 -23.40
CA GLU A 238 -1.23 -49.18 -22.82
C GLU A 238 -0.54 -50.05 -23.88
N ALA A 239 -1.28 -50.49 -24.91
CA ALA A 239 -0.71 -51.22 -26.04
C ALA A 239 0.29 -50.36 -26.85
N GLU A 240 -0.06 -49.11 -27.16
CA GLU A 240 0.86 -48.21 -27.88
C GLU A 240 2.09 -47.85 -27.04
N ARG A 241 1.95 -47.76 -25.72
CA ARG A 241 3.07 -47.55 -24.80
C ARG A 241 4.03 -48.74 -24.79
N GLN A 242 3.47 -49.95 -24.73
CA GLN A 242 4.24 -51.18 -24.75
C GLN A 242 4.97 -51.36 -26.10
N GLN A 243 4.31 -51.03 -27.20
CA GLN A 243 4.92 -51.02 -28.54
C GLN A 243 6.13 -50.08 -28.62
N ILE A 244 6.06 -48.88 -28.01
CA ILE A 244 7.20 -47.96 -27.94
C ILE A 244 8.37 -48.56 -27.14
N LEU A 245 8.09 -49.22 -26.01
CA LEU A 245 9.12 -49.84 -25.18
C LEU A 245 9.79 -51.02 -25.87
N GLU A 246 9.02 -51.91 -26.50
CA GLU A 246 9.55 -53.05 -27.25
C GLU A 246 10.43 -52.59 -28.41
N LEU A 247 9.99 -51.56 -29.13
CA LEU A 247 10.76 -50.97 -30.21
C LEU A 247 12.07 -50.36 -29.71
N CYS A 248 12.02 -49.55 -28.64
CA CYS A 248 13.23 -48.95 -28.07
C CYS A 248 14.21 -50.00 -27.53
N ASN A 249 13.73 -51.15 -27.05
CA ASN A 249 14.57 -52.24 -26.52
C ASN A 249 14.96 -53.28 -27.59
N SER A 250 14.50 -53.12 -28.84
CA SER A 250 14.87 -54.00 -29.94
C SER A 250 16.36 -53.88 -30.28
N PRO A 251 16.99 -54.93 -30.82
CA PRO A 251 18.42 -54.90 -31.15
C PRO A 251 18.83 -53.76 -32.10
N GLU A 252 17.92 -53.33 -32.98
CA GLU A 252 18.14 -52.25 -33.95
C GLU A 252 18.21 -50.87 -33.26
N PHE A 253 17.40 -50.64 -32.22
CA PHE A 253 17.22 -49.31 -31.61
C PHE A 253 17.72 -49.20 -30.16
N ALA A 254 18.07 -50.29 -29.49
CA ALA A 254 18.47 -50.34 -28.06
C ALA A 254 19.61 -49.38 -27.69
N SER A 255 20.51 -49.10 -28.62
CA SER A 255 21.64 -48.19 -28.39
C SER A 255 21.39 -46.76 -28.90
N LEU A 256 20.24 -46.47 -29.51
CA LEU A 256 19.95 -45.19 -30.16
C LEU A 256 19.02 -44.32 -29.30
N PRO A 257 19.22 -42.99 -29.30
CA PRO A 257 18.31 -42.09 -28.60
C PRO A 257 17.01 -41.84 -29.41
N PRO A 258 15.89 -41.48 -28.76
CA PRO A 258 14.61 -41.23 -29.43
C PRO A 258 14.63 -40.22 -30.58
N ASN A 259 15.53 -39.22 -30.55
CA ASN A 259 15.68 -38.25 -31.64
C ASN A 259 16.32 -38.84 -32.91
N VAL A 260 16.86 -40.05 -32.84
CA VAL A 260 17.30 -40.84 -34.00
C VAL A 260 16.23 -41.86 -34.36
N ILE A 261 15.70 -42.57 -33.36
CA ILE A 261 14.67 -43.61 -33.57
C ILE A 261 13.45 -43.07 -34.31
N VAL A 262 12.88 -41.94 -33.88
CA VAL A 262 11.62 -41.43 -34.45
C VAL A 262 11.78 -41.02 -35.93
N PRO A 263 12.82 -40.24 -36.33
CA PRO A 263 13.10 -40.00 -37.75
C PRO A 263 13.34 -41.28 -38.56
N THR A 264 14.12 -42.24 -38.02
CA THR A 264 14.38 -43.51 -38.73
C THR A 264 13.11 -44.32 -38.97
N LEU A 265 12.14 -44.27 -38.05
CA LEU A 265 10.82 -44.88 -38.27
C LEU A 265 10.01 -44.12 -39.32
N ALA A 266 10.06 -42.78 -39.29
CA ALA A 266 9.40 -41.94 -40.27
C ALA A 266 9.94 -42.18 -41.69
N ASP A 267 11.25 -42.38 -41.85
CA ASP A 267 11.88 -42.77 -43.12
C ASP A 267 11.37 -44.12 -43.63
N LYS A 268 10.99 -45.02 -42.71
CA LYS A 268 10.34 -46.31 -43.02
C LYS A 268 8.81 -46.20 -43.17
N GLY A 269 8.24 -45.00 -43.11
CA GLY A 269 6.80 -44.75 -43.21
C GLY A 269 5.99 -45.14 -41.96
N ILE A 270 6.65 -45.34 -40.81
CA ILE A 270 6.02 -45.78 -39.56
C ILE A 270 5.95 -44.60 -38.58
N TYR A 271 4.77 -44.32 -38.06
CA TYR A 271 4.58 -43.31 -37.00
C TYR A 271 3.79 -43.90 -35.83
N ILE A 272 4.37 -43.82 -34.62
CA ILE A 272 3.74 -44.30 -33.37
C ILE A 272 3.41 -43.11 -32.46
N ALA A 273 4.41 -42.27 -32.15
CA ALA A 273 4.23 -41.06 -31.35
C ALA A 273 5.39 -40.07 -31.56
N SER A 274 5.24 -38.87 -31.01
CA SER A 274 6.27 -37.83 -31.06
C SER A 274 7.52 -38.18 -30.22
N GLU A 275 8.67 -37.60 -30.56
CA GLU A 275 9.93 -37.74 -29.82
C GLU A 275 9.78 -37.46 -28.32
N SER A 276 9.06 -36.39 -27.97
CA SER A 276 8.79 -36.02 -26.58
C SER A 276 8.01 -37.10 -25.83
N THR A 277 7.14 -37.83 -26.53
CA THR A 277 6.39 -38.95 -25.96
C THR A 277 7.31 -40.14 -25.68
N PHE A 278 8.20 -40.49 -26.62
CA PHE A 278 9.21 -41.53 -26.41
C PHE A 278 10.08 -41.23 -25.18
N TYR A 279 10.62 -40.01 -25.09
CA TYR A 279 11.39 -39.59 -23.93
C TYR A 279 10.59 -39.69 -22.62
N ARG A 280 9.32 -39.28 -22.62
CA ARG A 280 8.47 -39.34 -21.43
C ARG A 280 8.20 -40.78 -20.98
N ILE A 281 7.99 -41.70 -21.91
CA ILE A 281 7.75 -43.13 -21.61
C ILE A 281 9.04 -43.75 -21.06
N LEU A 282 10.18 -43.59 -21.75
CA LEU A 282 11.48 -44.12 -21.29
C LEU A 282 11.90 -43.53 -19.93
N LYS A 283 11.55 -42.26 -19.66
CA LYS A 283 11.75 -41.65 -18.35
C LYS A 283 10.90 -42.30 -17.28
N SER A 284 9.63 -42.59 -17.56
CA SER A 284 8.72 -43.23 -16.60
C SER A 284 9.10 -44.68 -16.29
N THR A 285 9.77 -45.37 -17.21
CA THR A 285 10.29 -46.74 -17.04
C THR A 285 11.77 -46.78 -16.62
N ASN A 286 12.38 -45.61 -16.36
CA ASN A 286 13.76 -45.46 -15.94
C ASN A 286 14.80 -46.07 -16.92
N GLN A 287 14.52 -46.05 -18.23
CA GLN A 287 15.39 -46.57 -19.29
C GLN A 287 16.24 -45.47 -19.99
N LEU A 288 16.27 -44.26 -19.44
CA LEU A 288 17.14 -43.17 -19.93
C LEU A 288 18.49 -43.21 -19.21
N THR A 289 19.44 -43.98 -19.75
CA THR A 289 20.81 -44.02 -19.21
C THR A 289 21.67 -42.91 -19.80
N ARG A 290 22.34 -42.13 -18.94
CA ARG A 290 23.32 -41.13 -19.39
C ARG A 290 24.57 -41.85 -19.91
N ARG A 291 24.91 -41.67 -21.18
CA ARG A 291 26.20 -42.14 -21.73
C ARG A 291 27.33 -41.40 -21.00
N THR A 292 27.96 -42.07 -20.04
CA THR A 292 29.12 -41.53 -19.32
C THR A 292 30.23 -42.56 -19.39
N ARG A 293 31.40 -42.18 -19.90
CA ARG A 293 32.63 -42.93 -19.65
C ARG A 293 33.07 -42.55 -18.24
N GLU A 294 32.84 -43.42 -17.25
CA GLU A 294 33.42 -43.23 -15.93
C GLU A 294 34.93 -43.45 -15.99
N GLY A 295 35.69 -42.38 -16.20
CA GLY A 295 37.13 -42.40 -15.97
C GLY A 295 37.38 -42.31 -14.46
N GLN A 296 37.93 -43.35 -13.86
CA GLN A 296 38.49 -43.25 -12.51
C GLN A 296 39.77 -42.42 -12.58
N TYR A 297 39.68 -41.13 -12.26
CA TYR A 297 40.87 -40.27 -12.13
C TYR A 297 41.35 -40.31 -10.67
N ARG A 298 42.61 -40.71 -10.45
CA ARG A 298 43.29 -40.55 -9.16
C ARG A 298 43.38 -39.06 -8.84
N ARG A 299 42.96 -38.66 -7.63
CA ARG A 299 43.08 -37.27 -7.18
C ARG A 299 44.55 -36.95 -6.93
N PRO A 300 45.04 -35.78 -7.36
CA PRO A 300 46.39 -35.33 -7.03
C PRO A 300 46.47 -35.05 -5.52
N ASP A 301 47.67 -35.23 -4.96
CA ASP A 301 47.92 -35.00 -3.54
C ASP A 301 47.66 -33.53 -3.17
N ALA A 302 47.16 -33.30 -1.95
CA ALA A 302 46.85 -31.97 -1.46
C ALA A 302 48.13 -31.15 -1.25
N LEU A 303 48.35 -30.13 -2.08
CA LEU A 303 49.44 -29.18 -1.87
C LEU A 303 49.09 -28.18 -0.77
N LYS A 304 49.96 -28.08 0.22
CA LYS A 304 49.83 -27.25 1.41
C LYS A 304 50.87 -26.13 1.41
N ALA A 305 50.44 -24.90 1.66
CA ALA A 305 51.31 -23.75 1.87
C ALA A 305 51.12 -23.17 3.28
N THR A 306 52.21 -23.10 4.04
CA THR A 306 52.26 -22.55 5.42
C THR A 306 52.99 -21.21 5.51
N ALA A 307 53.63 -20.80 4.42
CA ALA A 307 54.39 -19.56 4.30
C ALA A 307 54.35 -19.07 2.84
N PRO A 308 54.68 -17.79 2.58
CA PRO A 308 54.83 -17.28 1.23
C PRO A 308 55.93 -18.05 0.47
N ASN A 309 55.81 -18.11 -0.86
CA ASN A 309 56.80 -18.72 -1.75
C ASN A 309 57.06 -20.20 -1.44
N ARG A 310 55.97 -20.93 -1.16
CA ARG A 310 55.98 -22.40 -1.03
C ARG A 310 55.24 -23.09 -2.15
N VAL A 311 54.07 -22.57 -2.50
CA VAL A 311 53.27 -23.09 -3.61
C VAL A 311 52.78 -21.91 -4.44
N TRP A 312 53.22 -21.88 -5.68
CA TRP A 312 52.76 -20.96 -6.70
C TRP A 312 51.77 -21.67 -7.60
N SER A 313 50.67 -21.00 -7.91
CA SER A 313 49.73 -21.38 -8.96
C SER A 313 50.00 -20.47 -10.15
N TRP A 314 50.00 -21.00 -11.36
CA TRP A 314 50.14 -20.19 -12.55
C TRP A 314 49.26 -20.69 -13.68
N ASP A 315 48.92 -19.78 -14.57
CA ASP A 315 48.07 -20.05 -15.72
C ASP A 315 48.18 -18.92 -16.76
N ILE A 316 47.61 -19.15 -17.95
CA ILE A 316 47.63 -18.24 -19.09
C ILE A 316 46.19 -17.83 -19.42
N SER A 317 45.94 -16.53 -19.57
CA SER A 317 44.64 -16.02 -20.01
C SER A 317 44.74 -15.15 -21.25
N TYR A 318 43.75 -15.29 -22.13
CA TYR A 318 43.59 -14.47 -23.31
C TYR A 318 43.09 -13.08 -22.93
N ILE A 319 43.78 -12.07 -23.44
CA ILE A 319 43.43 -10.66 -23.32
C ILE A 319 42.96 -10.17 -24.69
N PRO A 320 41.78 -9.52 -24.78
CA PRO A 320 41.24 -9.05 -26.04
C PRO A 320 42.09 -7.91 -26.63
N SER A 321 42.47 -8.06 -27.91
CA SER A 321 42.95 -6.95 -28.74
C SER A 321 41.77 -6.12 -29.24
N TRP A 322 42.05 -4.89 -29.66
CA TRP A 322 41.15 -4.03 -30.42
C TRP A 322 40.75 -4.69 -31.75
N ILE A 323 41.63 -5.53 -32.31
CA ILE A 323 41.37 -6.29 -33.53
C ILE A 323 40.66 -7.60 -33.15
N LYS A 324 39.44 -7.79 -33.64
CA LYS A 324 38.65 -9.00 -33.40
C LYS A 324 39.38 -10.25 -33.92
N GLY A 325 39.45 -11.29 -33.09
CA GLY A 325 40.14 -12.55 -33.39
C GLY A 325 41.64 -12.52 -33.10
N GLN A 326 42.22 -11.36 -32.76
CA GLN A 326 43.58 -11.26 -32.24
C GLN A 326 43.54 -11.17 -30.71
N HIS A 327 44.47 -11.86 -30.06
CA HIS A 327 44.59 -11.88 -28.61
C HIS A 327 46.04 -11.65 -28.18
N PHE A 328 46.20 -11.06 -26.99
CA PHE A 328 47.45 -11.10 -26.25
C PHE A 328 47.35 -12.18 -25.16
N TYR A 329 48.49 -12.68 -24.73
CA TYR A 329 48.56 -13.78 -23.78
C TYR A 329 49.14 -13.27 -22.46
N LEU A 330 48.32 -13.28 -21.41
CA LEU A 330 48.73 -12.92 -20.07
C LEU A 330 49.15 -14.17 -19.31
N TYR A 331 50.42 -14.23 -18.98
CA TYR A 331 50.99 -15.24 -18.12
C TYR A 331 51.03 -14.68 -16.70
N MET A 332 50.51 -15.42 -15.73
CA MET A 332 50.48 -14.94 -14.36
C MET A 332 50.84 -16.05 -13.36
N ILE A 333 51.69 -15.70 -12.41
CA ILE A 333 52.10 -16.54 -11.27
C ILE A 333 51.57 -15.88 -10.00
N VAL A 334 50.80 -16.63 -9.22
CA VAL A 334 50.24 -16.21 -7.93
C VAL A 334 50.72 -17.12 -6.80
N ASP A 335 51.13 -16.52 -5.68
CA ASP A 335 51.41 -17.26 -4.45
C ASP A 335 50.10 -17.61 -3.74
N ILE A 336 49.83 -18.90 -3.54
CA ILE A 336 48.52 -19.32 -3.01
C ILE A 336 48.33 -18.92 -1.55
N TYR A 337 49.42 -18.81 -0.80
CA TYR A 337 49.39 -18.49 0.62
C TYR A 337 48.99 -17.04 0.86
N SER A 338 49.64 -16.10 0.17
CA SER A 338 49.41 -14.67 0.33
C SER A 338 48.41 -14.08 -0.67
N ARG A 339 48.11 -14.82 -1.75
CA ARG A 339 47.38 -14.35 -2.94
C ARG A 339 48.13 -13.31 -3.74
N LYS A 340 49.39 -13.02 -3.42
CA LYS A 340 50.18 -12.01 -4.13
C LYS A 340 50.45 -12.47 -5.55
N ILE A 341 50.24 -11.59 -6.51
CA ILE A 341 50.74 -11.76 -7.87
C ILE A 341 52.25 -11.62 -7.80
N ILE A 342 52.96 -12.71 -8.04
CA ILE A 342 54.43 -12.78 -7.99
C ILE A 342 55.02 -12.27 -9.29
N ALA A 343 54.43 -12.67 -10.41
CA ALA A 343 54.84 -12.21 -11.73
C ALA A 343 53.64 -12.21 -12.67
N ALA A 344 53.61 -11.22 -13.57
CA ALA A 344 52.61 -11.11 -14.62
C ALA A 344 53.27 -10.50 -15.84
N GLU A 345 53.09 -11.12 -17.02
CA GLU A 345 53.67 -10.62 -18.26
C GLU A 345 52.79 -10.91 -19.47
N ILE A 346 52.88 -10.00 -20.45
CA ILE A 346 52.09 -10.05 -21.68
C ILE A 346 52.99 -10.40 -22.86
N PHE A 347 52.55 -11.39 -23.62
CA PHE A 347 53.20 -11.83 -24.86
C PHE A 347 52.21 -11.82 -26.04
N THR A 348 52.76 -11.80 -27.25
CA THR A 348 51.99 -11.89 -28.51
C THR A 348 51.69 -13.32 -28.95
N SER A 349 52.35 -14.31 -28.34
CA SER A 349 52.18 -15.73 -28.62
C SER A 349 52.32 -16.60 -27.38
N GLU A 350 51.72 -17.79 -27.42
CA GLU A 350 51.88 -18.81 -26.40
C GLU A 350 53.17 -19.62 -26.63
N SER A 351 54.12 -19.62 -25.71
CA SER A 351 55.35 -20.41 -25.81
C SER A 351 55.91 -20.85 -24.46
N GLY A 352 56.67 -21.95 -24.47
CA GLY A 352 57.37 -22.45 -23.29
C GLY A 352 58.52 -21.55 -22.87
N GLU A 353 59.14 -20.85 -23.81
CA GLU A 353 60.22 -19.87 -23.59
C GLU A 353 59.72 -18.68 -22.78
N ASN A 354 58.53 -18.15 -23.13
CA ASN A 354 57.89 -17.06 -22.40
C ASN A 354 57.55 -17.47 -20.95
N ALA A 355 57.07 -18.70 -20.76
CA ALA A 355 56.83 -19.26 -19.43
C ALA A 355 58.13 -19.37 -18.61
N ALA A 356 59.20 -19.86 -19.23
CA ALA A 356 60.50 -20.02 -18.58
C ALA A 356 61.11 -18.67 -18.18
N GLU A 357 61.00 -17.65 -19.02
CA GLU A 357 61.44 -16.29 -18.72
C GLU A 357 60.65 -15.68 -17.56
N LEU A 358 59.32 -15.81 -17.58
CA LEU A 358 58.47 -15.32 -16.49
C LEU A 358 58.84 -15.97 -15.15
N LEU A 359 59.01 -17.29 -15.13
CA LEU A 359 59.38 -18.03 -13.93
C LEU A 359 60.74 -17.56 -13.40
N GLN A 360 61.71 -17.35 -14.28
CA GLN A 360 63.04 -16.87 -13.89
C GLN A 360 62.97 -15.49 -13.23
N ARG A 361 62.21 -14.56 -13.82
CA ARG A 361 61.96 -13.23 -13.24
C ARG A 361 61.25 -13.31 -11.90
N ALA A 362 60.24 -14.17 -11.77
CA ALA A 362 59.52 -14.41 -10.52
C ALA A 362 60.47 -14.84 -9.39
N VAL A 363 61.31 -15.84 -9.63
CA VAL A 363 62.28 -16.34 -8.65
C VAL A 363 63.28 -15.26 -8.23
N TRP A 364 63.79 -14.49 -9.18
CA TRP A 364 64.73 -13.40 -8.89
C TRP A 364 64.10 -12.25 -8.11
N ASN A 365 62.90 -11.80 -8.49
CA ASN A 365 62.21 -10.70 -7.83
C ASN A 365 61.87 -11.04 -6.38
N GLU A 366 61.44 -12.27 -6.12
CA GLU A 366 61.15 -12.74 -4.76
C GLU A 366 62.40 -13.09 -3.96
N LYS A 367 63.59 -13.02 -4.58
CA LYS A 367 64.88 -13.38 -3.98
C LYS A 367 64.85 -14.77 -3.35
N CYS A 368 64.06 -15.67 -3.92
CA CYS A 368 63.87 -17.00 -3.40
C CYS A 368 64.99 -17.91 -3.90
N SER A 369 65.89 -18.30 -3.00
CA SER A 369 66.90 -19.31 -3.31
C SER A 369 66.24 -20.70 -3.21
N SER A 370 65.82 -21.25 -4.35
CA SER A 370 65.60 -22.68 -4.73
C SER A 370 65.24 -23.75 -3.68
N ARG A 371 64.66 -23.38 -2.52
CA ARG A 371 64.30 -24.32 -1.45
C ARG A 371 62.80 -24.60 -1.49
N ASN A 372 62.43 -25.61 -2.28
CA ASN A 372 61.12 -26.28 -2.26
C ASN A 372 59.93 -25.38 -2.67
N ILE A 373 60.07 -24.57 -3.73
CA ILE A 373 58.91 -23.94 -4.37
C ILE A 373 58.25 -25.00 -5.26
N VAL A 374 56.95 -25.18 -5.11
CA VAL A 374 56.12 -25.97 -6.03
C VAL A 374 55.40 -25.00 -6.96
N LEU A 375 55.56 -25.17 -8.27
CA LEU A 375 54.78 -24.48 -9.29
C LEU A 375 53.70 -25.43 -9.81
N HIS A 376 52.44 -25.06 -9.56
CA HIS A 376 51.27 -25.81 -9.99
C HIS A 376 50.62 -25.18 -11.21
N SER A 377 50.35 -25.99 -12.24
CA SER A 377 49.69 -25.58 -13.49
C SER A 377 48.66 -26.56 -13.98
N ASP A 378 47.82 -26.10 -14.90
CA ASP A 378 47.02 -26.96 -15.74
C ASP A 378 47.83 -27.70 -16.81
N ASN A 379 47.18 -28.65 -17.49
CA ASN A 379 47.80 -29.50 -18.52
C ASN A 379 47.86 -28.86 -19.91
N GLY A 380 47.95 -27.53 -20.00
CA GLY A 380 48.08 -26.80 -21.27
C GLY A 380 49.41 -27.07 -21.97
N GLY A 381 49.49 -26.75 -23.26
CA GLY A 381 50.66 -27.01 -24.10
C GLY A 381 51.96 -26.37 -23.55
N PRO A 382 52.00 -25.05 -23.29
CA PRO A 382 53.18 -24.40 -22.73
C PRO A 382 53.55 -24.85 -21.33
N MET A 383 52.55 -25.24 -20.53
CA MET A 383 52.74 -25.73 -19.17
C MET A 383 53.50 -27.07 -19.16
N ARG A 384 53.38 -27.85 -20.23
CA ARG A 384 54.09 -29.12 -20.43
C ARG A 384 55.32 -29.00 -21.34
N SER A 385 55.73 -27.78 -21.68
CA SER A 385 56.89 -27.58 -22.55
C SER A 385 58.19 -28.06 -21.90
N TYR A 386 59.06 -28.67 -22.71
CA TYR A 386 60.39 -29.11 -22.24
C TYR A 386 61.24 -27.92 -21.77
N THR A 387 61.15 -26.78 -22.46
CA THR A 387 61.86 -25.54 -22.11
C THR A 387 61.53 -25.06 -20.69
N LEU A 388 60.24 -25.02 -20.34
CA LEU A 388 59.80 -24.65 -19.00
C LEU A 388 60.29 -25.66 -17.96
N LEU A 389 60.11 -26.96 -18.24
CA LEU A 389 60.51 -28.02 -17.31
C LEU A 389 62.03 -27.97 -17.02
N ALA A 390 62.86 -27.79 -18.05
CA ALA A 390 64.30 -27.62 -17.90
C ALA A 390 64.65 -26.38 -17.06
N LYS A 391 63.95 -25.25 -17.28
CA LYS A 391 64.14 -24.03 -16.48
C LYS A 391 63.73 -24.24 -15.03
N MET A 392 62.63 -24.94 -14.77
CA MET A 392 62.19 -25.29 -13.41
C MET A 392 63.27 -26.08 -12.66
N TYR A 393 63.85 -27.10 -13.30
CA TYR A 393 64.96 -27.86 -12.71
C TYR A 393 66.18 -26.97 -12.43
N ALA A 394 66.57 -26.11 -13.37
CA ALA A 394 67.70 -25.18 -13.19
C ALA A 394 67.49 -24.19 -12.05
N LEU A 395 66.24 -23.79 -11.78
CA LEU A 395 65.86 -22.88 -10.69
C LEU A 395 65.52 -23.61 -9.38
N GLY A 396 65.54 -24.95 -9.35
CA GLY A 396 65.14 -25.76 -8.19
C GLY A 396 63.66 -25.66 -7.83
N VAL A 397 62.80 -25.47 -8.82
CA VAL A 397 61.33 -25.40 -8.68
C VAL A 397 60.73 -26.76 -9.02
N LEU A 398 59.86 -27.29 -8.16
CA LEU A 398 59.16 -28.56 -8.36
C LEU A 398 57.90 -28.35 -9.20
N SER A 399 57.62 -29.26 -10.12
CA SER A 399 56.41 -29.21 -10.94
C SER A 399 55.25 -29.97 -10.30
N SER A 400 54.06 -29.40 -10.42
CA SER A 400 52.79 -30.05 -10.08
C SER A 400 51.75 -29.74 -11.16
N TYR A 401 50.92 -30.71 -11.48
CA TYR A 401 49.91 -30.58 -12.53
C TYR A 401 48.52 -30.97 -12.03
N SER A 402 47.49 -30.29 -12.52
CA SER A 402 46.10 -30.66 -12.32
C SER A 402 45.74 -31.98 -13.02
N ARG A 403 44.54 -32.52 -12.74
CA ARG A 403 44.05 -33.70 -13.47
C ARG A 403 43.79 -33.37 -14.94
N PRO A 404 44.03 -34.32 -15.86
CA PRO A 404 43.62 -34.15 -17.24
C PRO A 404 42.11 -33.85 -17.34
N ARG A 405 41.75 -32.77 -18.03
CA ARG A 405 40.37 -32.33 -18.32
C ARG A 405 39.53 -31.92 -17.09
N VAL A 406 40.18 -31.39 -16.04
CA VAL A 406 39.49 -30.80 -14.88
C VAL A 406 40.01 -29.38 -14.64
N SER A 407 39.26 -28.36 -15.07
CA SER A 407 39.60 -26.94 -14.86
C SER A 407 39.55 -26.51 -13.38
N ASN A 408 38.83 -27.27 -12.53
CA ASN A 408 38.59 -26.89 -11.14
C ASN A 408 39.80 -27.07 -10.21
N ASP A 409 40.90 -27.65 -10.69
CA ASP A 409 42.07 -27.97 -9.87
C ASP A 409 43.07 -26.79 -9.78
N ASN A 410 42.80 -25.66 -10.45
CA ASN A 410 43.59 -24.42 -10.38
C ASN A 410 42.77 -23.17 -9.93
N PRO A 411 42.03 -23.24 -8.80
CA PRO A 411 41.02 -22.24 -8.43
C PRO A 411 41.58 -20.84 -8.15
N TYR A 412 42.87 -20.73 -7.81
CA TYR A 412 43.49 -19.45 -7.45
C TYR A 412 43.78 -18.57 -8.64
N SER A 413 44.38 -19.14 -9.70
CA SER A 413 44.58 -18.42 -10.96
C SER A 413 43.24 -18.06 -11.60
N GLU A 414 42.26 -18.96 -11.61
CA GLU A 414 40.92 -18.69 -12.16
C GLU A 414 40.21 -17.53 -11.42
N SER A 415 40.17 -17.57 -10.09
CA SER A 415 39.56 -16.50 -9.31
C SER A 415 40.26 -15.16 -9.54
N LEU A 416 41.58 -15.17 -9.72
CA LEU A 416 42.38 -13.98 -9.97
C LEU A 416 42.11 -13.39 -11.36
N PHE A 417 42.03 -14.22 -12.40
CA PHE A 417 41.62 -13.76 -13.73
C PHE A 417 40.22 -13.17 -13.74
N ARG A 418 39.30 -13.74 -12.95
CA ARG A 418 37.97 -13.15 -12.77
C ARG A 418 38.07 -11.77 -12.14
N THR A 419 38.83 -11.60 -11.05
CA THR A 419 39.05 -10.28 -10.44
C THR A 419 39.64 -9.28 -11.43
N LEU A 420 40.57 -9.74 -12.28
CA LEU A 420 41.20 -8.92 -13.32
C LEU A 420 40.20 -8.48 -14.40
N LYS A 421 39.39 -9.40 -14.94
CA LYS A 421 38.45 -9.11 -16.04
C LYS A 421 37.19 -8.34 -15.60
N TYR A 422 36.80 -8.45 -14.33
CA TYR A 422 35.67 -7.71 -13.76
C TYR A 422 36.08 -6.38 -13.11
N CYS A 423 37.35 -6.01 -13.25
CA CYS A 423 37.88 -4.76 -12.74
C CYS A 423 37.19 -3.57 -13.45
N PRO A 424 36.73 -2.51 -12.75
CA PRO A 424 35.96 -1.42 -13.39
C PRO A 424 36.70 -0.65 -14.49
N TRP A 425 38.01 -0.79 -14.55
CA TRP A 425 38.91 -0.12 -15.47
C TRP A 425 39.33 -1.05 -16.63
N TRP A 426 38.68 -2.21 -16.75
CA TRP A 426 38.82 -3.13 -17.86
C TRP A 426 38.30 -2.49 -19.16
N PRO A 427 39.06 -2.52 -20.27
CA PRO A 427 38.63 -1.90 -21.51
C PRO A 427 37.54 -2.71 -22.22
N GLU A 428 36.39 -2.09 -22.49
CA GLU A 428 35.26 -2.73 -23.17
C GLU A 428 35.60 -3.20 -24.59
N ASN A 429 36.39 -2.41 -25.33
CA ASN A 429 36.76 -2.68 -26.73
C ASN A 429 38.10 -3.42 -26.88
N GLY A 430 38.70 -3.89 -25.78
CA GLY A 430 40.05 -4.46 -25.78
C GLY A 430 41.17 -3.44 -25.92
N PHE A 431 42.40 -3.93 -26.04
CA PHE A 431 43.62 -3.11 -26.05
C PHE A 431 44.19 -2.91 -27.46
N ARG A 432 44.71 -1.71 -27.75
CA ARG A 432 45.22 -1.37 -29.09
C ARG A 432 46.61 -1.92 -29.35
N THR A 433 47.51 -1.77 -28.39
CA THR A 433 48.92 -2.21 -28.51
C THR A 433 49.31 -3.08 -27.33
N ILE A 434 50.36 -3.89 -27.50
CA ILE A 434 50.90 -4.71 -26.40
C ILE A 434 51.39 -3.84 -25.24
N ASP A 435 51.91 -2.66 -25.51
CA ASP A 435 52.43 -1.75 -24.47
C ASP A 435 51.30 -1.14 -23.65
N ASP A 436 50.13 -0.88 -24.25
CA ASP A 436 48.92 -0.49 -23.51
C ASP A 436 48.50 -1.59 -22.53
N VAL A 437 48.53 -2.86 -22.96
CA VAL A 437 48.22 -4.00 -22.07
C VAL A 437 49.24 -4.07 -20.95
N ARG A 438 50.54 -3.97 -21.25
CA ARG A 438 51.61 -4.03 -20.24
C ARG A 438 51.46 -2.92 -19.20
N ALA A 439 51.21 -1.69 -19.62
CA ALA A 439 50.98 -0.57 -18.73
C ALA A 439 49.76 -0.80 -17.83
N TRP A 440 48.67 -1.30 -18.41
CA TRP A 440 47.44 -1.62 -17.66
C TRP A 440 47.67 -2.74 -16.63
N ILE A 441 48.33 -3.84 -17.03
CA ILE A 441 48.62 -4.97 -16.16
C ILE A 441 49.53 -4.55 -15.02
N ASN A 442 50.57 -3.76 -15.27
CA ASN A 442 51.45 -3.23 -14.22
C ASN A 442 50.65 -2.40 -13.20
N ARG A 443 49.74 -1.54 -13.67
CA ARG A 443 48.85 -0.78 -12.77
C ARG A 443 47.92 -1.70 -11.98
N PHE A 444 47.34 -2.72 -12.63
CA PHE A 444 46.47 -3.70 -11.99
C PHE A 444 47.22 -4.50 -10.90
N VAL A 445 48.42 -4.99 -11.19
CA VAL A 445 49.25 -5.76 -10.25
C VAL A 445 49.60 -4.92 -9.03
N ASN A 446 49.99 -3.66 -9.22
CA ASN A 446 50.28 -2.76 -8.10
C ASN A 446 49.06 -2.55 -7.20
N TRP A 447 47.91 -2.21 -7.79
CA TRP A 447 46.67 -2.06 -7.04
C TRP A 447 46.26 -3.37 -6.33
N TYR A 448 46.30 -4.50 -7.03
CA TYR A 448 45.87 -5.78 -6.49
C TYR A 448 46.76 -6.21 -5.31
N ASN A 449 48.07 -6.06 -5.43
CA ASN A 449 49.00 -6.45 -4.37
C ASN A 449 49.00 -5.47 -3.19
N LEU A 450 48.92 -4.17 -3.43
CA LEU A 450 49.18 -3.14 -2.41
C LEU A 450 47.93 -2.49 -1.82
N GLU A 451 46.79 -2.51 -2.53
CA GLU A 451 45.57 -1.80 -2.13
C GLU A 451 44.37 -2.73 -1.96
N HIS A 452 44.20 -3.72 -2.85
CA HIS A 452 43.04 -4.60 -2.85
C HIS A 452 42.98 -5.46 -1.58
N LYS A 453 41.90 -5.29 -0.79
CA LYS A 453 41.66 -6.07 0.42
C LYS A 453 40.99 -7.39 0.07
N HIS A 454 41.79 -8.45 -0.01
CA HIS A 454 41.37 -9.72 -0.59
C HIS A 454 40.58 -10.58 0.42
N SER A 455 39.36 -10.98 0.07
CA SER A 455 38.42 -11.66 0.98
C SER A 455 38.95 -13.02 1.47
N GLY A 456 39.62 -13.78 0.60
CA GLY A 456 40.18 -15.10 0.90
C GLY A 456 41.31 -15.09 1.94
N ILE A 457 41.87 -13.93 2.26
CA ILE A 457 42.90 -13.73 3.30
C ILE A 457 42.41 -12.77 4.39
N LYS A 458 41.09 -12.76 4.65
CA LYS A 458 40.47 -11.91 5.68
C LYS A 458 40.73 -10.41 5.45
N TYR A 459 40.65 -9.98 4.20
CA TYR A 459 40.67 -8.56 3.80
C TYR A 459 41.93 -7.82 4.25
N VAL A 460 43.08 -8.48 4.33
CA VAL A 460 44.38 -7.81 4.23
C VAL A 460 44.78 -7.74 2.76
N THR A 461 45.75 -6.91 2.41
CA THR A 461 46.28 -6.92 1.04
C THR A 461 47.18 -8.13 0.83
N PRO A 462 47.29 -8.62 -0.41
CA PRO A 462 48.20 -9.70 -0.72
C PRO A 462 49.65 -9.43 -0.29
N ASP A 463 50.16 -8.20 -0.46
CA ASP A 463 51.50 -7.82 -0.02
C ASP A 463 51.62 -7.76 1.52
N GLU A 464 50.62 -7.24 2.24
CA GLU A 464 50.58 -7.25 3.72
C GLU A 464 50.73 -8.68 4.26
N ARG A 465 49.98 -9.61 3.68
CA ARG A 465 50.04 -11.04 4.02
C ARG A 465 51.38 -11.66 3.63
N HIS A 466 51.89 -11.33 2.45
CA HIS A 466 53.15 -11.85 1.96
C HIS A 466 54.33 -11.44 2.85
N ARG A 467 54.29 -10.23 3.43
CA ARG A 467 55.32 -9.73 4.37
C ARG A 467 55.07 -10.13 5.83
N GLY A 468 53.99 -10.85 6.13
CA GLY A 468 53.62 -11.26 7.49
C GLY A 468 53.09 -10.12 8.39
N LEU A 469 52.64 -9.00 7.80
CA LEU A 469 52.07 -7.88 8.53
C LEU A 469 50.62 -8.14 8.98
N ASP A 470 49.97 -9.10 8.34
CA ASP A 470 48.58 -9.48 8.54
C ASP A 470 48.30 -9.94 9.98
N VAL A 471 49.24 -10.61 10.66
CA VAL A 471 49.09 -11.01 12.07
C VAL A 471 48.74 -9.81 12.95
N LYS A 472 49.50 -8.71 12.81
CA LYS A 472 49.29 -7.48 13.58
C LYS A 472 47.98 -6.80 13.18
N ILE A 473 47.70 -6.73 11.88
CA ILE A 473 46.49 -6.08 11.34
C ILE A 473 45.21 -6.80 11.81
N LEU A 474 45.19 -8.13 11.73
CA LEU A 474 44.05 -8.94 12.14
C LEU A 474 43.82 -8.90 13.65
N ALA A 475 44.89 -8.93 14.46
CA ALA A 475 44.80 -8.74 15.90
C ALA A 475 44.20 -7.37 16.27
N ALA A 476 44.66 -6.30 15.62
CA ALA A 476 44.12 -4.95 15.83
C ALA A 476 42.63 -4.88 15.46
N ARG A 477 42.23 -5.44 14.30
CA ARG A 477 40.82 -5.51 13.88
C ARG A 477 39.95 -6.28 14.87
N LYS A 478 40.45 -7.40 15.39
CA LYS A 478 39.76 -8.20 16.40
C LYS A 478 39.54 -7.40 17.69
N SER A 479 40.51 -6.58 18.10
CA SER A 479 40.38 -5.68 19.25
C SER A 479 39.30 -4.61 19.01
N VAL A 480 39.30 -3.94 17.85
CA VAL A 480 38.30 -2.93 17.47
C VAL A 480 36.88 -3.50 17.53
N TYR A 481 36.66 -4.68 16.92
CA TYR A 481 35.35 -5.33 16.92
C TYR A 481 34.87 -5.69 18.33
N ARG A 482 35.78 -6.18 19.20
CA ARG A 482 35.46 -6.47 20.60
C ARG A 482 35.13 -5.21 21.40
N GLN A 483 35.84 -4.11 21.16
CA GLN A 483 35.55 -2.84 21.83
C GLN A 483 34.20 -2.28 21.40
N ALA A 484 33.91 -2.28 20.10
CA ALA A 484 32.62 -1.85 19.57
C ALA A 484 31.47 -2.71 20.12
N GLN A 485 31.64 -4.03 20.20
CA GLN A 485 30.66 -4.93 20.78
C GLN A 485 30.39 -4.63 22.25
N LYS A 486 31.42 -4.31 23.04
CA LYS A 486 31.26 -3.90 24.44
C LYS A 486 30.51 -2.58 24.60
N GLN A 487 30.69 -1.64 23.66
CA GLN A 487 30.05 -0.32 23.72
C GLN A 487 28.56 -0.36 23.37
N HIS A 488 28.16 -1.21 22.42
CA HIS A 488 26.78 -1.28 21.93
C HIS A 488 26.25 -2.71 21.80
N PRO A 489 26.21 -3.52 22.87
CA PRO A 489 25.89 -4.96 22.78
C PRO A 489 24.61 -5.29 22.00
N GLU A 490 23.62 -4.40 22.03
CA GLU A 490 22.35 -4.49 21.31
C GLU A 490 22.48 -4.62 19.78
N ARG A 491 23.60 -4.15 19.20
CA ARG A 491 23.85 -4.24 17.74
C ARG A 491 24.39 -5.61 17.30
N TRP A 492 24.70 -6.51 18.23
CA TRP A 492 25.27 -7.81 17.94
C TRP A 492 24.35 -8.95 18.41
N SER A 493 23.75 -9.66 17.46
CA SER A 493 22.91 -10.84 17.73
C SER A 493 23.64 -12.19 17.55
N GLN A 494 24.89 -12.19 17.06
CA GLN A 494 25.67 -13.38 16.67
C GLN A 494 27.17 -13.27 17.04
N GLN A 495 27.96 -14.31 16.67
CA GLN A 495 29.42 -14.32 16.73
C GLN A 495 30.04 -13.17 15.89
N LEU A 496 31.14 -12.59 16.38
CA LEU A 496 31.88 -11.54 15.68
C LEU A 496 32.42 -12.03 14.33
N ARG A 497 32.61 -11.09 13.39
CA ARG A 497 33.31 -11.37 12.13
C ARG A 497 34.66 -12.04 12.40
N ASN A 498 34.89 -13.17 11.73
CA ASN A 498 36.11 -13.95 11.90
C ASN A 498 37.33 -13.21 11.33
N TRP A 499 38.18 -12.74 12.24
CA TRP A 499 39.50 -12.13 11.97
C TRP A 499 40.65 -13.03 12.43
N ASP A 500 40.42 -14.34 12.56
CA ASP A 500 41.46 -15.27 12.96
C ASP A 500 42.49 -15.44 11.85
N TYR A 501 43.74 -15.56 12.26
CA TYR A 501 44.87 -15.75 11.37
C TYR A 501 44.76 -17.10 10.66
N ILE A 502 44.90 -17.08 9.34
CA ILE A 502 44.95 -18.31 8.54
C ILE A 502 46.37 -18.84 8.64
N GLN A 503 46.57 -20.05 9.16
CA GLN A 503 47.91 -20.65 9.24
C GLN A 503 48.29 -21.39 7.95
N GLU A 504 47.31 -22.04 7.33
CA GLU A 504 47.54 -23.00 6.25
C GLU A 504 46.58 -22.72 5.10
N VAL A 505 47.10 -22.84 3.88
CA VAL A 505 46.32 -22.72 2.64
C VAL A 505 46.56 -23.95 1.79
N TYR A 506 45.47 -24.58 1.34
CA TYR A 506 45.50 -25.77 0.52
C TYR A 506 45.10 -25.41 -0.91
N LEU A 507 45.78 -25.98 -1.90
CA LEU A 507 45.38 -25.85 -3.31
C LEU A 507 44.20 -26.76 -3.64
N ASN A 508 44.28 -28.02 -3.20
CA ASN A 508 43.25 -29.05 -3.38
C ASN A 508 42.99 -29.71 -2.02
N PRO A 509 42.12 -29.15 -1.17
CA PRO A 509 41.87 -29.69 0.17
C PRO A 509 41.25 -31.09 0.07
N GLU A 510 41.67 -31.99 0.96
CA GLU A 510 41.02 -33.29 1.13
C GLU A 510 39.61 -33.08 1.71
N LYS A 511 38.69 -34.02 1.46
CA LYS A 511 37.26 -33.89 1.81
C LYS A 511 36.98 -33.62 3.30
N GLU A 512 37.93 -33.89 4.19
CA GLU A 512 37.81 -33.64 5.63
C GLU A 512 38.13 -32.18 6.03
N ALA A 513 38.74 -31.38 5.14
CA ALA A 513 39.20 -30.02 5.41
C ALA A 513 38.38 -28.91 4.71
N ALA A 514 37.32 -29.26 3.98
CA ALA A 514 36.41 -28.34 3.27
C ALA A 514 35.03 -28.34 3.92
#